data_AF-A0A834KXL4-F1
#
_entry.id   AF-A0A834KXL4-F1
#
_cell.length_a   1.000
_cell.length_b   1.000
_cell.length_c   1.000
_cell.angle_alpha   90.00
_cell.angle_beta   90.00
_cell.angle_gamma   90.00
#
_symmetry.space_group_name_H-M   'P 1'
#
loop_
_entity.id
_entity.type
_entity.pdbx_description
1 polymer ?
#
loop_
_entity_poly.entity_id
_entity_poly.type
_entity_poly.pdbx_seq_one_letter_code
_entity_poly.pdbx_strand_id
1 'polypeptide(L)'
;MEEKIVEADGETGAEDALVGNVNKLMVTPPGYSGAPRKGHLVFDACFESGNLGRVDYINDFEFDLFIRPDTCNPRFRVWFNFTVENVRETQTQQTHTR
;
A
#
# COMPACT_ATOMS: atom_id res chain seq x y z
N MET A 1 15.11 -32.25 -32.49
CA MET A 1 14.58 -30.92 -32.13
C MET A 1 13.30 -31.21 -31.39
N GLU A 2 13.38 -31.32 -30.08
CA GLU A 2 12.22 -31.57 -29.22
C GLU A 2 11.96 -30.29 -28.46
N GLU A 3 10.79 -29.71 -28.69
CA GLU A 3 10.36 -28.45 -28.09
C GLU A 3 9.90 -28.72 -26.65
N LYS A 4 10.63 -28.14 -25.70
CA LYS A 4 10.25 -28.16 -24.29
C LYS A 4 9.23 -27.07 -24.03
N ILE A 5 7.96 -27.46 -23.94
CA ILE A 5 6.87 -26.59 -23.46
C ILE A 5 7.22 -26.18 -22.03
N VAL A 6 7.36 -24.87 -21.82
CA VAL A 6 7.57 -24.28 -20.50
C VAL A 6 6.21 -23.78 -20.02
N GLU A 7 5.52 -24.58 -19.21
CA GLU A 7 4.38 -24.10 -18.45
C GLU A 7 4.93 -23.35 -17.23
N ALA A 8 4.80 -22.02 -17.27
CA ALA A 8 5.09 -21.15 -16.14
C ALA A 8 3.82 -21.06 -15.28
N ASP A 9 3.67 -22.04 -14.37
CA ASP A 9 2.83 -21.88 -13.19
C ASP A 9 3.75 -21.65 -11.99
N GLY A 10 3.62 -20.47 -11.38
CA GLY A 10 4.55 -19.95 -10.39
C GLY A 10 3.90 -18.83 -9.60
N GLU A 11 2.78 -19.16 -8.98
CA GLU A 11 2.23 -18.62 -7.73
C GLU A 11 3.04 -17.48 -7.04
N THR A 12 2.88 -16.23 -7.47
CA THR A 12 3.36 -15.06 -6.71
C THR A 12 2.39 -14.60 -5.62
N GLY A 13 1.47 -15.47 -5.17
CA GLY A 13 0.41 -15.13 -4.21
C GLY A 13 0.74 -15.34 -2.73
N ALA A 14 1.92 -15.86 -2.39
CA ALA A 14 2.21 -16.36 -1.04
C ALA A 14 3.14 -15.47 -0.17
N GLU A 15 3.81 -14.46 -0.75
CA GLU A 15 4.78 -13.61 -0.03
C GLU A 15 4.15 -12.35 0.60
N ASP A 16 2.84 -12.13 0.43
CA ASP A 16 2.12 -10.91 0.89
C ASP A 16 1.54 -11.05 2.32
N ALA A 17 1.72 -12.22 2.97
CA ALA A 17 1.04 -12.56 4.22
C ALA A 17 1.74 -12.09 5.51
N LEU A 18 2.92 -11.47 5.44
CA LEU A 18 3.72 -11.10 6.63
C LEU A 18 4.21 -9.64 6.69
N VAL A 19 3.77 -8.77 5.76
CA VAL A 19 4.07 -7.34 5.91
C VAL A 19 3.07 -6.75 6.91
N GLY A 20 3.57 -6.35 8.08
CA GLY A 20 2.77 -5.71 9.13
C GLY A 20 2.13 -4.40 8.67
N ASN A 21 1.44 -3.70 9.59
CA ASN A 21 0.90 -2.38 9.25
C ASN A 21 2.02 -1.41 8.83
N VAL A 22 1.72 -0.53 7.87
CA VAL A 22 2.57 0.63 7.60
C VAL A 22 2.72 1.48 8.87
N ASN A 23 3.95 1.91 9.16
CA ASN A 23 4.30 2.73 10.31
C ASN A 23 4.96 4.02 9.83
N LYS A 24 4.24 5.14 9.93
CA LYS A 24 4.72 6.49 9.52
C LYS A 24 5.46 6.50 8.17
N LEU A 25 4.93 5.78 7.18
CA LEU A 25 5.51 5.63 5.86
C LEU A 25 5.33 6.94 5.07
N MET A 26 6.42 7.66 4.87
CA MET A 26 6.43 8.79 3.95
C MET A 26 6.61 8.30 2.52
N VAL A 27 5.68 8.66 1.64
CA VAL A 27 5.74 8.30 0.22
C VAL A 27 6.24 9.49 -0.58
N THR A 28 7.30 9.27 -1.36
CA THR A 28 7.89 10.26 -2.27
C THR A 28 7.93 9.71 -3.69
N PRO A 29 7.88 10.57 -4.73
CA PRO A 29 8.03 10.12 -6.10
C PRO A 29 9.32 9.30 -6.31
N PRO A 30 9.31 8.24 -7.13
CA PRO A 30 10.50 7.46 -7.44
C PRO A 30 11.65 8.35 -7.96
N GLY A 31 12.86 8.15 -7.43
CA GLY A 31 14.03 8.95 -7.80
C GLY A 31 14.10 10.33 -7.14
N TYR A 32 13.15 10.70 -6.29
CA TYR A 32 13.23 11.93 -5.49
C TYR A 32 14.33 11.82 -4.42
N SER A 33 15.27 12.77 -4.40
CA SER A 33 16.39 12.82 -3.45
C SER A 33 16.44 14.09 -2.59
N GLY A 34 15.46 14.98 -2.72
CA GLY A 34 15.40 16.21 -1.94
C GLY A 34 14.82 16.02 -0.53
N ALA A 35 14.77 17.10 0.25
CA ALA A 35 14.13 17.08 1.55
C ALA A 35 12.61 16.81 1.46
N PRO A 36 11.99 16.15 2.46
CA PRO A 36 10.54 16.06 2.57
C PRO A 36 9.84 17.42 2.47
N ARG A 37 8.70 17.47 1.78
CA ARG A 37 7.92 18.71 1.59
C ARG A 37 6.45 18.46 1.89
N LYS A 38 5.68 19.53 2.10
CA LYS A 38 4.21 19.45 2.19
C LYS A 38 3.63 18.78 0.93
N GLY A 39 2.77 17.80 1.15
CA GLY A 39 2.19 16.95 0.10
C GLY A 39 2.93 15.63 -0.14
N HIS A 40 4.12 15.40 0.43
CA HIS A 40 4.67 14.03 0.54
C HIS A 40 3.93 13.33 1.67
N LEU A 41 2.84 12.64 1.31
CA LEU A 41 1.92 12.07 2.27
C LEU A 41 2.60 11.05 3.17
N VAL A 42 2.20 11.05 4.44
CA VAL A 42 2.68 10.09 5.44
C VAL A 42 1.51 9.20 5.83
N PHE A 43 1.61 7.91 5.53
CA PHE A 43 0.60 6.91 5.85
C PHE A 43 0.98 6.15 7.11
N ASP A 44 0.02 5.97 8.00
CA ASP A 44 0.24 5.22 9.24
C ASP A 44 -0.97 4.36 9.57
N ALA A 45 -0.72 3.13 9.99
CA ALA A 45 -1.71 2.18 10.48
C ALA A 45 -1.17 1.41 11.70
N CYS A 46 -0.04 1.82 12.27
CA CYS A 46 0.60 1.14 13.40
C CYS A 46 -0.01 1.59 14.74
N PHE A 47 -1.33 1.46 14.86
CA PHE A 47 -2.11 1.81 16.04
C PHE A 47 -3.26 0.80 16.22
N GLU A 48 -4.00 0.91 17.33
CA GLU A 48 -5.13 0.03 17.61
C GLU A 48 -6.17 0.08 16.48
N SER A 49 -6.62 -1.07 16.00
CA SER A 49 -7.54 -1.24 14.85
C SER A 49 -6.99 -0.85 13.46
N GLY A 50 -5.74 -0.40 13.37
CA GLY A 50 -5.13 -0.02 12.12
C GLY A 50 -5.00 -1.19 11.14
N ASN A 51 -5.31 -0.93 9.87
CA ASN A 51 -5.23 -1.93 8.82
C ASN A 51 -4.86 -1.31 7.47
N LEU A 52 -3.56 -1.29 7.16
CA LEU A 52 -3.00 -0.95 5.85
C LEU A 52 -1.62 -1.61 5.76
N GLY A 53 -1.42 -2.50 4.79
CA GLY A 53 -0.19 -3.30 4.67
C GLY A 53 0.83 -2.72 3.71
N ARG A 54 0.37 -2.10 2.62
CA ARG A 54 1.25 -1.49 1.60
C ARG A 54 0.59 -0.26 0.98
N VAL A 55 1.43 0.67 0.56
CA VAL A 55 1.07 1.85 -0.22
C VAL A 55 2.02 1.95 -1.40
N ASP A 56 1.47 1.89 -2.61
CA ASP A 56 2.24 2.06 -3.84
C ASP A 56 1.97 3.45 -4.43
N TYR A 57 3.03 4.19 -4.76
CA TYR A 57 2.93 5.49 -5.44
C TYR A 57 2.62 5.25 -6.92
N ILE A 58 1.54 5.84 -7.42
CA ILE A 58 1.20 5.81 -8.85
C ILE A 58 1.61 7.12 -9.50
N ASN A 59 1.16 8.24 -8.93
CA ASN A 59 1.54 9.59 -9.31
C ASN A 59 1.27 10.57 -8.14
N ASP A 60 1.47 11.86 -8.37
CA ASP A 60 1.33 12.89 -7.31
C ASP A 60 -0.07 12.96 -6.66
N PHE A 61 -1.09 12.40 -7.31
CA PHE A 61 -2.49 12.46 -6.87
C PHE A 61 -3.15 11.10 -6.70
N GLU A 62 -2.44 10.00 -6.98
CA GLU A 62 -2.99 8.64 -6.94
C GLU A 62 -2.02 7.67 -6.28
N PHE A 63 -2.59 6.85 -5.39
CA PHE A 63 -1.87 5.85 -4.61
C PHE A 63 -2.72 4.57 -4.60
N ASP A 64 -2.07 3.43 -4.81
CA ASP A 64 -2.70 2.14 -4.61
C ASP A 64 -2.50 1.71 -3.15
N LEU A 65 -3.59 1.37 -2.47
CA LEU A 65 -3.61 0.99 -1.06
C LEU A 65 -3.95 -0.50 -0.93
N PHE A 66 -3.12 -1.26 -0.21
CA PHE A 66 -3.32 -2.68 -0.01
C PHE A 66 -3.65 -2.97 1.46
N ILE A 67 -4.89 -3.35 1.70
CA ILE A 67 -5.41 -3.70 3.02
C ILE A 67 -4.96 -5.12 3.38
N ARG A 68 -4.46 -5.33 4.61
CA ARG A 68 -4.08 -6.68 5.05
C ARG A 68 -5.31 -7.58 5.15
N PRO A 69 -5.16 -8.89 4.91
CA PRO A 69 -6.26 -9.80 5.11
C PRO A 69 -6.60 -9.96 6.59
N ASP A 70 -7.83 -10.41 6.89
CA ASP A 70 -8.23 -10.67 8.27
C ASP A 70 -7.38 -11.79 8.89
N THR A 71 -6.97 -11.61 10.16
CA THR A 71 -6.09 -12.54 10.89
C THR A 71 -6.63 -13.98 10.92
N CYS A 72 -7.95 -14.14 10.98
CA CYS A 72 -8.61 -15.44 11.07
C CYS A 72 -9.27 -15.88 9.75
N ASN A 73 -9.21 -15.05 8.70
CA ASN A 73 -9.80 -15.39 7.41
C ASN A 73 -9.09 -14.67 6.25
N PRO A 74 -8.07 -15.29 5.63
CA PRO A 74 -7.21 -14.62 4.67
C PRO A 74 -7.91 -14.20 3.37
N ARG A 75 -9.14 -14.69 3.15
CA ARG A 75 -9.93 -14.40 1.94
C ARG A 75 -10.59 -13.01 1.98
N PHE A 76 -10.84 -12.46 3.16
CA PHE A 76 -11.53 -11.18 3.30
C PHE A 76 -10.57 -10.02 3.61
N ARG A 77 -10.82 -8.89 2.94
CA ARG A 77 -10.09 -7.62 3.06
C ARG A 77 -11.10 -6.49 3.11
N VAL A 78 -11.92 -6.47 4.17
CA VAL A 78 -13.10 -5.59 4.24
C VAL A 78 -12.82 -4.33 5.07
N TRP A 79 -12.11 -4.48 6.20
CA TRP A 79 -11.87 -3.37 7.13
C TRP A 79 -10.61 -2.59 6.77
N PHE A 80 -10.69 -1.27 6.75
CA PHE A 80 -9.52 -0.39 6.61
C PHE A 80 -9.55 0.69 7.68
N ASN A 81 -8.39 0.99 8.27
CA ASN A 81 -8.21 2.12 9.16
C ASN A 81 -6.76 2.58 9.10
N PHE A 82 -6.54 3.84 8.75
CA PHE A 82 -5.22 4.43 8.61
C PHE A 82 -5.34 5.96 8.73
N THR A 83 -4.22 6.62 9.00
CA THR A 83 -4.13 8.07 8.98
C THR A 83 -3.25 8.53 7.82
N VAL A 84 -3.53 9.74 7.35
CA VAL A 84 -2.72 10.42 6.33
C VAL A 84 -2.33 11.78 6.90
N GLU A 85 -1.04 12.02 7.03
CA GLU A 85 -0.47 13.27 7.51
C GLU A 85 0.30 13.99 6.39
N ASN A 86 0.79 15.19 6.70
CA ASN A 86 1.56 16.04 5.79
C ASN A 86 0.81 16.48 4.51
N VAL A 87 -0.51 16.54 4.59
CA VAL A 87 -1.41 17.05 3.53
C VAL A 87 -1.16 18.55 3.28
N ARG A 88 -1.36 19.02 2.04
CA ARG A 88 -1.35 20.45 1.67
C ARG A 88 -2.70 21.08 2.04
N GLU A 89 -2.73 22.38 2.38
CA GLU A 89 -3.94 23.08 2.86
C GLU A 89 -5.16 22.96 1.92
N THR A 90 -4.93 22.94 0.61
CA THR A 90 -6.01 22.90 -0.40
C THR A 90 -6.26 21.50 -0.97
N GLN A 91 -5.60 20.48 -0.43
CA GLN A 91 -5.70 19.11 -0.94
C GLN A 91 -6.85 18.35 -0.28
N THR A 92 -7.80 17.92 -1.11
CA THR A 92 -8.92 17.05 -0.70
C THR A 92 -8.57 15.60 -0.99
N GLN A 93 -8.68 14.74 0.01
CA GLN A 93 -8.40 13.30 -0.13
C GLN A 93 -9.71 12.52 -0.34
N GLN A 94 -9.73 11.63 -1.31
CA GLN A 94 -10.85 10.70 -1.55
C GLN A 94 -10.30 9.28 -1.66
N THR A 95 -10.93 8.34 -0.97
CA THR A 95 -10.55 6.92 -1.02
C THR A 95 -11.67 6.15 -1.70
N HIS A 96 -11.32 5.36 -2.72
CA HIS A 96 -12.26 4.55 -3.48
C HIS A 96 -11.89 3.08 -3.32
N THR A 97 -12.86 2.25 -2.96
CA THR A 97 -12.71 0.80 -2.95
C THR A 97 -12.99 0.27 -4.35
N ARG A 98 -12.08 -0.53 -4.90
CA ARG A 98 -12.25 -1.24 -6.18
C ARG A 98 -12.51 -2.72 -5.93
#